data_AF-A0A2V7E2F4-F1
#
_entry.id   AF-A0A2V7E2F4-F1
#
_cell.length_a   1.000
_cell.length_b   1.000
_cell.length_c   1.000
_cell.angle_alpha   90.00
_cell.angle_beta   90.00
_cell.angle_gamma   90.00
#
_symmetry.space_group_name_H-M   'P 1'
#
loop_
_entity.id
_entity.type
_entity.pdbx_description
1 polymer ?
#
loop_
_entity_poly.entity_id
_entity_poly.type
_entity_poly.pdbx_seq_one_letter_code
_entity_poly.pdbx_strand_id
1 'polypeptide(L)'
;MRRVYPRATAPPNKPLQRPNARVVRLAVRLCRDGAGCARASSLPCYARGDRSAFAAERQIVSLTAAMTVIEAIRQANSILPGRAAPDGRRDPRWQAIIAVGEFIESEPEAVWRFVRRWGTHPNQDLRAAIATCLLEHLLERKFDLVFPRVDRLTRSNKRFADTLSLCWKLGQAERPRNAARLDRLLKTGKLTSRFNRRPTAAAERPRR
;
A
#
# COMPACT_ATOMS: atom_id res chain seq x y z
N MET A 1 -17.77 16.86 -52.52
CA MET A 1 -18.06 15.66 -51.70
C MET A 1 -17.25 15.72 -50.42
N ARG A 2 -17.87 15.93 -49.24
CA ARG A 2 -17.18 15.95 -47.95
C ARG A 2 -17.38 14.61 -47.23
N ARG A 3 -16.29 13.90 -46.93
CA ARG A 3 -16.32 12.66 -46.12
C ARG A 3 -16.68 13.00 -44.68
N VAL A 4 -17.84 12.53 -44.24
CA VAL A 4 -18.27 12.53 -42.85
C VAL A 4 -17.74 11.25 -42.21
N TYR A 5 -16.83 11.37 -41.24
CA TYR A 5 -16.40 10.23 -40.43
C TYR A 5 -17.35 10.06 -39.23
N PRO A 6 -17.80 8.83 -38.91
CA PRO A 6 -18.63 8.58 -37.74
C PRO A 6 -17.83 8.80 -36.45
N ARG A 7 -18.45 9.49 -35.51
CA ARG A 7 -17.88 9.88 -34.22
C ARG A 7 -17.85 8.65 -33.30
N ALA A 8 -16.67 8.23 -32.87
CA ALA A 8 -16.51 7.10 -31.95
C ALA A 8 -17.21 7.40 -30.61
N THR A 9 -18.23 6.62 -30.28
CA THR A 9 -18.90 6.65 -28.98
C THR A 9 -17.99 6.03 -27.92
N ALA A 10 -17.65 6.81 -26.89
CA ALA A 10 -16.89 6.31 -25.76
C ALA A 10 -17.70 5.22 -25.01
N PRO A 11 -17.07 4.12 -24.59
CA PRO A 11 -17.77 3.07 -23.84
C PRO A 11 -18.22 3.57 -22.47
N PRO A 12 -19.35 3.05 -21.94
CA PRO A 12 -19.89 3.45 -20.65
C PRO A 12 -18.92 3.13 -19.51
N ASN A 13 -18.70 4.12 -18.63
CA ASN A 13 -17.95 3.96 -17.39
C ASN A 13 -18.61 2.88 -16.51
N LYS A 14 -18.03 1.68 -16.48
CA LYS A 14 -18.39 0.68 -15.45
C LYS A 14 -17.93 1.19 -14.08
N PRO A 15 -18.76 1.06 -13.03
CA PRO A 15 -18.34 1.42 -11.68
C PRO A 15 -17.11 0.59 -11.29
N LEU A 16 -16.04 1.26 -10.87
CA LEU A 16 -14.85 0.61 -10.31
C LEU A 16 -15.31 -0.32 -9.18
N GLN A 17 -15.13 -1.63 -9.37
CA GLN A 17 -15.40 -2.60 -8.33
C GLN A 17 -14.56 -2.24 -7.11
N ARG A 18 -15.22 -2.11 -5.97
CA ARG A 18 -14.57 -1.93 -4.68
C ARG A 18 -13.65 -3.13 -4.46
N PRO A 19 -12.35 -2.93 -4.14
CA PRO A 19 -11.48 -4.06 -3.84
C PRO A 19 -12.05 -4.80 -2.63
N ASN A 20 -12.25 -6.11 -2.78
CA ASN A 20 -12.55 -7.03 -1.69
C ASN A 20 -11.34 -7.08 -0.75
N ALA A 21 -11.20 -6.09 0.13
CA ALA A 21 -10.27 -6.08 1.25
C ALA A 21 -10.78 -7.03 2.34
N ARG A 22 -10.90 -8.32 2.03
CA ARG A 22 -11.15 -9.38 3.01
C ARG A 22 -9.82 -10.01 3.40
N VAL A 23 -9.30 -9.53 4.53
CA VAL A 23 -8.56 -10.29 5.56
C VAL A 23 -7.36 -11.11 5.07
N VAL A 24 -6.19 -10.45 5.00
CA VAL A 24 -4.93 -11.11 5.32
C VAL A 24 -4.52 -10.63 6.71
N ARG A 25 -5.10 -11.24 7.75
CA ARG A 25 -4.56 -11.11 9.11
C ARG A 25 -3.32 -11.99 9.18
N LEU A 26 -2.16 -11.36 9.12
CA LEU A 26 -0.89 -11.98 9.50
C LEU A 26 -0.98 -12.41 10.97
N ALA A 27 -1.10 -13.72 11.19
CA ALA A 27 -0.99 -14.34 12.49
C ALA A 27 0.46 -14.25 12.95
N VAL A 28 0.77 -13.25 13.78
CA VAL A 28 2.05 -13.10 14.46
C VAL A 28 1.81 -13.18 15.96
N ARG A 29 2.42 -14.21 16.56
CA ARG A 29 2.72 -14.43 17.99
C ARG A 29 1.58 -14.80 18.93
N LEU A 30 1.61 -16.05 19.39
CA LEU A 30 1.60 -16.41 20.82
C LEU A 30 2.48 -17.67 21.01
N CYS A 31 3.78 -17.48 21.20
CA CYS A 31 4.56 -18.42 22.00
C CYS A 31 4.36 -18.00 23.45
N ARG A 32 3.67 -18.82 24.24
CA ARG A 32 3.68 -18.73 25.69
C ARG A 32 4.06 -20.09 26.25
N ASP A 33 4.98 -20.01 27.19
CA ASP A 33 5.70 -21.08 27.86
C ASP A 33 4.77 -22.09 28.54
N GLY A 34 5.21 -23.34 28.56
CA GLY A 34 4.64 -24.42 29.35
C GLY A 34 5.73 -25.38 29.77
N ALA A 35 6.27 -25.15 30.97
CA ALA A 35 7.21 -26.01 31.67
C ALA A 35 6.63 -27.41 31.93
N GLY A 36 7.47 -28.45 31.93
CA GLY A 36 7.03 -29.77 32.38
C GLY A 36 8.01 -30.91 32.17
N CYS A 37 8.67 -31.28 33.27
CA CYS A 37 9.12 -32.63 33.64
C CYS A 37 10.44 -33.21 33.09
N ALA A 38 11.36 -33.36 34.04
CA ALA A 38 12.48 -34.28 34.04
C ALA A 38 12.07 -35.75 33.83
N ARG A 39 12.97 -36.53 33.23
CA ARG A 39 13.42 -37.84 33.75
C ARG A 39 14.69 -38.29 33.04
N ALA A 40 15.58 -38.84 33.83
CA ALA A 40 16.85 -39.44 33.44
C ALA A 40 16.65 -40.59 32.44
N SER A 41 17.61 -40.76 31.54
CA SER A 41 18.04 -42.09 31.11
C SER A 41 19.37 -42.05 30.35
N SER A 42 20.30 -42.82 30.90
CA SER A 42 21.40 -43.57 30.28
C SER A 42 21.75 -43.32 28.81
N LEU A 43 23.04 -43.00 28.62
CA LEU A 43 23.80 -43.09 27.36
C LEU A 43 23.62 -44.45 26.66
N PRO A 44 23.81 -44.46 25.33
CA PRO A 44 24.91 -45.25 24.81
C PRO A 44 25.82 -44.49 23.84
N CYS A 45 27.11 -44.82 23.95
CA CYS A 45 28.21 -44.42 23.11
C CYS A 45 28.07 -45.01 21.70
N TYR A 46 27.93 -44.17 20.66
CA TYR A 46 28.30 -44.57 19.30
C TYR A 46 29.01 -43.45 18.53
N ALA A 47 30.24 -43.79 18.15
CA ALA A 47 30.89 -43.53 16.88
C ALA A 47 31.17 -42.09 16.45
N ARG A 48 32.47 -41.76 16.54
CA ARG A 48 33.22 -40.92 15.59
C ARG A 48 32.82 -41.22 14.14
N GLY A 49 32.33 -40.22 13.43
CA GLY A 49 32.21 -40.21 11.97
C GLY A 49 31.79 -38.82 11.48
N ASP A 50 32.63 -38.21 10.65
CA ASP A 50 32.39 -37.04 9.77
C ASP A 50 31.95 -35.69 10.36
N ARG A 51 32.96 -34.88 10.72
CA ARG A 51 32.82 -33.44 11.00
C ARG A 51 32.76 -32.54 9.75
N SER A 52 32.62 -33.09 8.54
CA SER A 52 32.78 -32.30 7.29
C SER A 52 31.46 -31.86 6.62
N ALA A 53 30.31 -32.50 6.92
CA ALA A 53 29.05 -32.22 6.21
C ALA A 53 28.23 -31.05 6.79
N PHE A 54 28.38 -30.72 8.08
CA PHE A 54 27.54 -29.69 8.74
C PHE A 54 28.00 -28.24 8.54
N ALA A 55 29.15 -28.01 7.89
CA ALA A 55 29.63 -26.65 7.58
C ALA A 55 29.02 -26.08 6.28
N ALA A 56 28.61 -26.94 5.33
CA ALA A 56 28.05 -26.52 4.05
C ALA A 56 26.55 -26.16 4.13
N GLU A 57 25.78 -26.78 5.03
CA GLU A 57 24.35 -26.46 5.23
C GLU A 57 24.12 -25.10 5.91
N ARG A 58 25.11 -24.56 6.63
CA ARG A 58 25.03 -23.22 7.24
C ARG A 58 25.25 -22.06 6.25
N GLN A 59 25.73 -22.34 5.03
CA GLN A 59 25.97 -21.28 4.03
C GLN A 59 24.78 -21.04 3.08
N ILE A 60 23.87 -22.01 2.91
CA ILE A 60 22.73 -21.86 1.99
C ILE A 60 21.59 -21.04 2.61
N VAL A 61 21.45 -21.03 3.93
CA VAL A 61 20.45 -20.21 4.64
C VAL A 61 20.84 -18.72 4.67
N SER A 62 22.08 -18.36 4.29
CA SER A 62 22.59 -16.98 4.33
C SER A 62 22.52 -16.24 2.98
N LEU A 63 21.98 -16.87 1.92
CA LEU A 63 21.91 -16.31 0.56
C LEU A 63 20.51 -15.94 0.09
N THR A 64 19.48 -16.09 0.94
CA THR A 64 18.30 -15.24 0.81
C THR A 64 18.68 -13.85 1.31
N ALA A 65 19.45 -13.14 0.47
CA ALA A 65 19.81 -11.75 0.72
C ALA A 65 18.53 -11.00 1.09
N ALA A 66 18.45 -10.56 2.35
CA ALA A 66 17.30 -9.85 2.86
C ALA A 66 17.12 -8.61 1.97
N MET A 67 16.08 -8.63 1.15
CA MET A 67 15.74 -7.56 0.23
C MET A 67 15.72 -6.25 1.02
N THR A 68 16.48 -5.26 0.58
CA THR A 68 16.53 -3.94 1.22
C THR A 68 15.35 -3.08 0.77
N VAL A 69 15.02 -2.02 1.52
CA VAL A 69 13.95 -1.08 1.10
C VAL A 69 14.27 -0.43 -0.25
N ILE A 70 15.55 -0.18 -0.53
CA ILE A 70 16.01 0.46 -1.77
C ILE A 70 15.79 -0.48 -2.95
N GLU A 71 16.06 -1.77 -2.79
CA GLU A 71 15.78 -2.77 -3.82
C GLU A 71 14.29 -2.95 -4.04
N ALA A 72 13.48 -2.97 -2.97
CA ALA A 72 12.03 -3.00 -3.05
C ALA A 72 11.45 -1.80 -3.81
N ILE A 73 11.92 -0.60 -3.48
CA ILE A 73 11.51 0.62 -4.17
C ILE A 73 11.98 0.60 -5.63
N ARG A 74 13.20 0.12 -5.91
CA ARG A 74 13.73 0.01 -7.28
C ARG A 74 12.88 -0.94 -8.12
N GLN A 75 12.53 -2.10 -7.57
CA GLN A 75 11.67 -3.09 -8.23
C GLN A 75 10.25 -2.56 -8.42
N ALA A 76 9.68 -1.87 -7.44
CA ALA A 76 8.37 -1.25 -7.60
C ALA A 76 8.39 -0.17 -8.69
N ASN A 77 9.43 0.65 -8.74
CA ASN A 77 9.57 1.69 -9.76
C ASN A 77 9.76 1.13 -11.18
N SER A 78 10.28 -0.08 -11.36
CA SER A 78 10.37 -0.70 -12.70
C SER A 78 9.02 -1.23 -13.21
N ILE A 79 8.07 -1.49 -12.29
CA ILE A 79 6.73 -1.98 -12.60
C ILE A 79 5.73 -0.82 -12.76
N LEU A 80 5.91 0.29 -12.03
CA LEU A 80 4.94 1.39 -11.98
C LEU A 80 5.14 2.46 -13.08
N PRO A 81 4.07 3.03 -13.65
CA PRO A 81 2.66 2.83 -13.28
C PRO A 81 2.04 1.55 -13.88
N GLY A 82 2.76 0.85 -14.75
CA GLY A 82 2.39 -0.46 -15.33
C GLY A 82 1.04 -0.49 -16.03
N ARG A 83 0.59 -1.71 -16.35
CA ARG A 83 -0.80 -1.99 -16.73
C ARG A 83 -1.47 -2.76 -15.60
N ALA A 84 -2.75 -2.48 -15.39
CA ALA A 84 -3.56 -3.29 -14.48
C ALA A 84 -3.61 -4.74 -14.98
N ALA A 85 -3.56 -5.69 -14.04
CA ALA A 85 -3.85 -7.08 -14.39
C ALA A 85 -5.34 -7.23 -14.77
N PRO A 86 -5.68 -8.18 -15.66
CA PRO A 86 -7.07 -8.56 -15.89
C PRO A 86 -7.76 -9.00 -14.60
N ASP A 87 -9.08 -8.83 -14.55
CA ASP A 87 -9.89 -9.28 -13.42
C ASP A 87 -9.62 -10.75 -13.08
N GLY A 88 -9.53 -11.05 -11.78
CA GLY A 88 -9.21 -12.39 -11.27
C GLY A 88 -7.72 -12.75 -11.25
N ARG A 89 -6.82 -11.91 -11.80
CA ARG A 89 -5.37 -12.09 -11.68
C ARG A 89 -4.78 -11.16 -10.62
N ARG A 90 -3.67 -11.60 -10.00
CA ARG A 90 -2.90 -10.75 -9.06
C ARG A 90 -2.25 -9.61 -9.83
N ASP A 91 -2.51 -8.38 -9.40
CA ASP A 91 -1.92 -7.20 -10.03
C ASP A 91 -0.45 -7.01 -9.61
N PRO A 92 0.51 -7.06 -10.55
CA PRO A 92 1.93 -6.94 -10.21
C PRO A 92 2.28 -5.59 -9.57
N ARG A 93 1.53 -4.52 -9.88
CA ARG A 93 1.72 -3.19 -9.29
C ARG A 93 1.37 -3.20 -7.81
N TRP A 94 0.24 -3.83 -7.46
CA TRP A 94 -0.19 -3.97 -6.08
C TRP A 94 0.79 -4.83 -5.29
N GLN A 95 1.25 -5.95 -5.85
CA GLN A 95 2.24 -6.81 -5.19
C GLN A 95 3.55 -6.07 -4.92
N ALA A 96 4.03 -5.27 -5.88
CA ALA A 96 5.24 -4.48 -5.69
C ALA A 96 5.06 -3.38 -4.62
N ILE A 97 3.88 -2.76 -4.53
CA ILE A 97 3.56 -1.78 -3.48
C ILE A 97 3.48 -2.45 -2.11
N ILE A 98 2.86 -3.62 -2.01
CA ILE A 98 2.79 -4.41 -0.77
C ILE A 98 4.21 -4.77 -0.29
N ALA A 99 5.10 -5.19 -1.20
CA ALA A 99 6.49 -5.50 -0.85
C ALA A 99 7.25 -4.29 -0.26
N VAL A 100 6.97 -3.06 -0.72
CA VAL A 100 7.51 -1.84 -0.10
C VAL A 100 6.93 -1.61 1.31
N GLY A 101 5.70 -2.06 1.56
CA GLY A 101 5.01 -1.94 2.85
C GLY A 101 5.67 -2.71 4.00
N GLU A 102 6.40 -3.79 3.68
CA GLU A 102 7.15 -4.59 4.67
C GLU A 102 8.22 -3.76 5.41
N PHE A 103 8.65 -2.62 4.84
CA PHE A 103 9.67 -1.74 5.40
C PHE A 103 9.11 -0.56 6.20
N ILE A 104 7.79 -0.50 6.46
CA ILE A 104 7.16 0.62 7.18
C ILE A 104 7.71 0.77 8.60
N GLU A 105 8.04 -0.33 9.28
CA GLU A 105 8.53 -0.28 10.65
C GLU A 105 9.99 0.17 10.76
N SER A 106 10.84 -0.39 9.89
CA SER A 106 12.29 -0.19 9.89
C SER A 106 12.70 1.10 9.16
N GLU A 107 12.10 1.40 8.01
CA GLU A 107 12.50 2.51 7.14
C GLU A 107 11.32 3.40 6.69
N PRO A 108 10.53 3.97 7.62
CA PRO A 108 9.32 4.74 7.31
C PRO A 108 9.56 5.96 6.41
N GLU A 109 10.77 6.55 6.45
CA GLU A 109 11.12 7.71 5.64
C GLU A 109 11.33 7.36 4.16
N ALA A 110 11.92 6.20 3.86
CA ALA A 110 12.06 5.72 2.49
C ALA A 110 10.67 5.41 1.91
N VAL A 111 9.82 4.72 2.67
CA VAL A 111 8.44 4.43 2.29
C VAL A 111 7.64 5.72 2.10
N TRP A 112 7.79 6.72 2.98
CA TRP A 112 7.10 8.00 2.83
C TRP A 112 7.48 8.72 1.52
N ARG A 113 8.76 8.74 1.13
CA ARG A 113 9.19 9.33 -0.15
C ARG A 113 8.51 8.64 -1.34
N PHE A 114 8.36 7.32 -1.27
CA PHE A 114 7.64 6.53 -2.27
C PHE A 114 6.14 6.87 -2.30
N VAL A 115 5.48 6.94 -1.15
CA VAL A 115 4.06 7.33 -1.02
C VAL A 115 3.81 8.73 -1.55
N ARG A 116 4.66 9.71 -1.24
CA ARG A 116 4.53 11.08 -1.77
C ARG A 116 4.55 11.11 -3.29
N ARG A 117 5.45 10.34 -3.91
CA ARG A 117 5.57 10.26 -5.38
C ARG A 117 4.33 9.63 -6.00
N TRP A 118 3.95 8.44 -5.55
CA TRP A 118 2.90 7.66 -6.22
C TRP A 118 1.48 8.01 -5.75
N GLY A 119 1.32 8.51 -4.53
CA GLY A 119 0.05 9.00 -3.99
C GLY A 119 -0.47 10.29 -4.64
N THR A 120 0.32 10.95 -5.50
CA THR A 120 -0.08 12.12 -6.29
C THR A 120 -0.32 11.80 -7.77
N HIS A 121 -0.16 10.52 -8.16
CA HIS A 121 -0.20 10.09 -9.56
C HIS A 121 -1.62 10.21 -10.17
N PRO A 122 -1.80 10.55 -11.46
CA PRO A 122 -3.13 10.72 -12.07
C PRO A 122 -3.98 9.44 -12.10
N ASN A 123 -3.38 8.25 -12.15
CA ASN A 123 -4.09 6.96 -12.12
C ASN A 123 -4.74 6.74 -10.74
N GLN A 124 -6.08 6.66 -10.70
CA GLN A 124 -6.85 6.50 -9.46
C GLN A 124 -6.63 5.15 -8.78
N ASP A 125 -6.55 4.07 -9.54
CA ASP A 125 -6.32 2.72 -9.01
C ASP A 125 -4.94 2.61 -8.34
N LEU A 126 -3.92 3.22 -8.96
CA LEU A 126 -2.59 3.31 -8.35
C LEU A 126 -2.62 4.11 -7.04
N ARG A 127 -3.35 5.24 -6.99
CA ARG A 127 -3.54 6.00 -5.74
C ARG A 127 -4.27 5.18 -4.68
N ALA A 128 -5.26 4.38 -5.07
CA ALA A 128 -5.95 3.48 -4.14
C ALA A 128 -4.99 2.46 -3.52
N ALA A 129 -4.15 1.80 -4.34
CA ALA A 129 -3.14 0.89 -3.82
C ALA A 129 -2.16 1.57 -2.85
N ILE A 130 -1.70 2.78 -3.18
CA ILE A 130 -0.83 3.57 -2.27
C ILE A 130 -1.56 3.93 -0.97
N ALA A 131 -2.82 4.32 -1.04
CA ALA A 131 -3.62 4.69 0.12
C ALA A 131 -3.77 3.50 1.09
N THR A 132 -4.21 2.36 0.59
CA THR A 132 -4.57 1.20 1.41
C THR A 132 -3.36 0.39 1.85
N CYS A 133 -2.35 0.24 0.99
CA CYS A 133 -1.21 -0.65 1.30
C CYS A 133 -0.05 0.06 1.99
N LEU A 134 0.07 1.39 1.87
CA LEU A 134 1.21 2.12 2.44
C LEU A 134 0.81 3.27 3.36
N LEU A 135 0.00 4.22 2.87
CA LEU A 135 -0.31 5.43 3.63
C LEU A 135 -1.10 5.12 4.91
N GLU A 136 -2.08 4.22 4.82
CA GLU A 136 -2.86 3.74 5.96
C GLU A 136 -1.95 3.14 7.05
N HIS A 137 -1.06 2.22 6.68
CA HIS A 137 -0.14 1.58 7.63
C HIS A 137 0.93 2.55 8.18
N LEU A 138 1.38 3.52 7.39
CA LEU A 138 2.25 4.60 7.90
C LEU A 138 1.54 5.43 8.97
N LEU A 139 0.26 5.78 8.76
CA LEU A 139 -0.54 6.50 9.73
C LEU A 139 -0.90 5.63 10.95
N GLU A 140 -1.10 4.34 10.74
CA GLU A 140 -1.36 3.37 11.81
C GLU A 140 -0.19 3.26 12.79
N ARG A 141 1.05 3.19 12.29
CA ARG A 141 2.24 2.84 13.09
C ARG A 141 3.16 4.03 13.40
N LYS A 142 3.18 5.06 12.57
CA LYS A 142 4.15 6.17 12.62
C LYS A 142 3.47 7.54 12.51
N PHE A 143 2.29 7.69 13.10
CA PHE A 143 1.42 8.86 12.90
C PHE A 143 2.14 10.19 13.13
N ASP A 144 2.80 10.38 14.28
CA ASP A 144 3.41 11.67 14.62
C ASP A 144 4.58 12.04 13.72
N LEU A 145 5.29 11.04 13.18
CA LEU A 145 6.38 11.24 12.22
C LEU A 145 5.85 11.70 10.86
N VAL A 146 4.81 11.05 10.34
CA VAL A 146 4.35 11.24 8.95
C VAL A 146 3.22 12.27 8.81
N PHE A 147 2.37 12.45 9.82
CA PHE A 147 1.18 13.30 9.73
C PHE A 147 1.49 14.76 9.36
N PRO A 148 2.51 15.45 9.93
CA PRO A 148 2.83 16.82 9.52
C PRO A 148 3.13 16.95 8.02
N ARG A 149 3.69 15.90 7.40
CA ARG A 149 3.99 15.86 5.97
C ARG A 149 2.74 15.56 5.14
N VAL A 150 1.89 14.65 5.63
CA VAL A 150 0.56 14.35 5.06
C VAL A 150 -0.31 15.61 5.05
N ASP A 151 -0.38 16.35 6.15
CA ASP A 151 -1.15 17.61 6.26
C ASP A 151 -0.68 18.63 5.22
N ARG A 152 0.63 18.89 5.16
CA ARG A 152 1.22 19.81 4.18
C ARG A 152 0.90 19.41 2.73
N LEU A 153 1.10 18.13 2.39
CA LEU A 153 0.92 17.64 1.03
C LEU A 153 -0.56 17.60 0.62
N THR A 154 -1.45 17.25 1.55
CA THR A 154 -2.90 17.23 1.31
C THR A 154 -3.43 18.63 1.00
N ARG A 155 -2.92 19.66 1.69
CA ARG A 155 -3.30 21.05 1.46
C ARG A 155 -2.82 21.58 0.11
N SER A 156 -1.65 21.15 -0.36
CA SER A 156 -1.06 21.63 -1.62
C SER A 156 -1.39 20.77 -2.85
N ASN A 157 -1.90 19.55 -2.67
CA ASN A 157 -2.13 18.62 -3.77
C ASN A 157 -3.49 17.91 -3.67
N LYS A 158 -4.43 18.30 -4.55
CA LYS A 158 -5.79 17.73 -4.60
C LYS A 158 -5.80 16.21 -4.83
N ARG A 159 -4.91 15.67 -5.66
CA ARG A 159 -4.85 14.22 -5.91
C ARG A 159 -4.40 13.45 -4.67
N PHE A 160 -3.48 14.03 -3.90
CA PHE A 160 -3.09 13.43 -2.62
C PHE A 160 -4.20 13.54 -1.57
N ALA A 161 -4.98 14.62 -1.58
CA ALA A 161 -6.17 14.72 -0.74
C ALA A 161 -7.19 13.61 -1.06
N ASP A 162 -7.39 13.32 -2.34
CA ASP A 162 -8.21 12.18 -2.76
C ASP A 162 -7.62 10.85 -2.27
N THR A 163 -6.31 10.65 -2.38
CA THR A 163 -5.61 9.46 -1.84
C THR A 163 -5.84 9.30 -0.34
N LEU A 164 -5.63 10.37 0.45
CA LEU A 164 -5.86 10.34 1.89
C LEU A 164 -7.31 10.02 2.24
N SER A 165 -8.28 10.47 1.41
CA SER A 165 -9.70 10.19 1.63
C SER A 165 -10.09 8.71 1.47
N LEU A 166 -9.20 7.89 0.88
CA LEU A 166 -9.38 6.45 0.74
C LEU A 166 -8.89 5.66 1.96
N CYS A 167 -8.05 6.26 2.81
CA CYS A 167 -7.49 5.59 3.98
C CYS A 167 -8.51 5.43 5.11
N TRP A 168 -8.42 4.31 5.83
CA TRP A 168 -9.11 4.08 7.09
C TRP A 168 -8.25 4.55 8.27
N LYS A 169 -8.90 4.84 9.39
CA LYS A 169 -8.21 5.19 10.64
C LYS A 169 -7.93 3.91 11.40
N LEU A 170 -6.67 3.47 11.43
CA LEU A 170 -6.23 2.29 12.18
C LEU A 170 -5.18 2.68 13.23
N GLY A 171 -5.05 1.89 14.29
CA GLY A 171 -3.95 2.00 15.28
C GLY A 171 -3.79 3.41 15.86
N GLN A 172 -2.61 4.02 15.67
CA GLN A 172 -2.35 5.38 16.16
C GLN A 172 -3.27 6.43 15.54
N ALA A 173 -3.75 6.24 14.31
CA ALA A 173 -4.66 7.14 13.63
C ALA A 173 -6.09 7.11 14.20
N GLU A 174 -6.47 6.02 14.88
CA GLU A 174 -7.79 5.86 15.53
C GLU A 174 -7.87 6.59 16.87
N ARG A 175 -6.72 6.83 17.54
CA ARG A 175 -6.68 7.54 18.82
C ARG A 175 -7.42 8.89 18.71
N PRO A 176 -8.27 9.28 19.68
CA PRO A 176 -9.17 10.42 19.53
C PRO A 176 -8.52 11.72 19.06
N ARG A 177 -7.35 12.07 19.62
CA ARG A 177 -6.58 13.25 19.22
C ARG A 177 -6.12 13.20 17.75
N ASN A 178 -5.69 12.05 17.28
CA ASN A 178 -5.17 11.84 15.93
C ASN A 178 -6.30 11.73 14.90
N ALA A 179 -7.36 11.00 15.24
CA ALA A 179 -8.58 10.93 14.45
C ALA A 179 -9.17 12.32 14.20
N ALA A 180 -9.25 13.17 15.23
CA ALA A 180 -9.72 14.55 15.10
C ALA A 180 -8.82 15.41 14.19
N ARG A 181 -7.50 15.19 14.21
CA ARG A 181 -6.56 15.85 13.29
C ARG A 181 -6.82 15.44 11.84
N LEU A 182 -6.97 14.14 11.57
CA LEU A 182 -7.32 13.62 10.24
C LEU A 182 -8.68 14.16 9.76
N ASP A 183 -9.70 14.17 10.63
CA ASP A 183 -11.03 14.67 10.27
C ASP A 183 -11.02 16.14 9.88
N ARG A 184 -10.31 16.99 10.64
CA ARG A 184 -10.15 18.41 10.30
C ARG A 184 -9.47 18.58 8.94
N LEU A 185 -8.45 17.78 8.67
CA LEU A 185 -7.74 17.81 7.38
C LEU A 185 -8.66 17.41 6.21
N LEU A 186 -9.40 16.30 6.34
CA LEU A 186 -10.34 15.82 5.33
C LEU A 186 -11.51 16.78 5.09
N LYS A 187 -12.02 17.44 6.15
CA LYS A 187 -13.05 18.49 6.04
C LYS A 187 -12.56 19.68 5.22
N THR A 188 -11.32 20.12 5.44
CA THR A 188 -10.71 21.25 4.70
C THR A 188 -10.54 20.91 3.21
N GLY A 189 -10.15 19.67 2.89
CA GLY A 189 -9.98 19.22 1.50
C GLY A 189 -11.29 19.17 0.70
N LYS A 190 -12.40 18.73 1.32
CA LYS A 190 -13.71 18.62 0.64
C LYS A 190 -14.27 19.96 0.17
N LEU A 191 -13.93 21.07 0.82
CA LEU A 191 -14.33 22.40 0.37
C LEU A 191 -13.73 22.74 -1.00
N THR A 192 -12.56 22.20 -1.34
CA THR A 192 -11.90 22.48 -2.64
C THR A 192 -12.42 21.64 -3.80
N SER A 193 -13.10 20.51 -3.52
CA SER A 193 -13.65 19.58 -4.52
C SER A 193 -14.95 20.08 -5.13
N ARG A 194 -15.82 20.77 -4.35
CA ARG A 194 -17.06 21.36 -4.86
C ARG A 194 -16.82 22.40 -5.97
N PHE A 195 -15.64 23.03 -6.00
CA PHE A 195 -15.25 24.01 -7.01
C PHE A 195 -14.89 23.41 -8.39
N ASN A 196 -14.80 22.07 -8.50
CA ASN A 196 -14.44 21.38 -9.74
C ASN A 196 -15.60 20.62 -10.40
N ARG A 197 -16.85 20.85 -9.98
CA ARG A 197 -18.00 20.57 -10.86
C ARG A 197 -17.95 21.57 -12.01
N ARG A 198 -17.18 21.26 -13.04
CA ARG A 198 -17.37 21.85 -14.37
C ARG A 198 -18.86 21.73 -14.67
N PRO A 199 -19.57 22.82 -15.01
CA PRO A 199 -20.96 22.72 -15.41
C PRO A 199 -21.03 21.73 -16.57
N THR A 200 -21.69 20.60 -16.35
CA THR A 200 -22.13 19.73 -17.44
C THR A 200 -22.88 20.62 -18.41
N ALA A 201 -22.39 20.66 -19.65
CA ALA A 201 -23.06 21.29 -20.77
C ALA A 201 -24.54 20.88 -20.78
N ALA A 202 -25.39 21.74 -20.28
CA ALA A 202 -26.83 21.61 -20.29
C ALA A 202 -27.37 22.93 -20.83
N ALA A 203 -27.36 23.05 -22.16
CA ALA A 203 -28.39 23.71 -22.96
C ALA A 203 -28.03 23.65 -24.45
N GLU A 204 -27.82 22.44 -25.00
CA GLU A 204 -28.16 22.26 -26.42
C GLU A 204 -29.70 22.25 -26.48
N ARG A 205 -30.27 23.44 -26.68
CA ARG A 205 -31.69 23.58 -27.02
C ARG A 205 -31.93 22.88 -28.37
N PRO A 206 -32.96 22.04 -28.50
CA PRO A 206 -33.35 21.52 -29.80
C PRO A 206 -33.81 22.71 -30.67
N ARG A 207 -33.13 22.93 -31.80
CA ARG A 207 -33.65 23.80 -32.86
C ARG A 207 -34.84 23.07 -33.49
N ARG A 208 -36.01 23.67 -33.38
CA ARG A 208 -37.20 23.30 -34.17
C ARG A 208 -37.07 23.89 -35.57
#